data_AF-A0A8J8FMJ5-F1
#
_entry.id   AF-A0A8J8FMJ5-F1
#
_cell.length_a   1.000
_cell.length_b   1.000
_cell.length_c   1.000
_cell.angle_alpha   90.00
_cell.angle_beta   90.00
_cell.angle_gamma   90.00
#
_symmetry.space_group_name_H-M   'P 1'
#
loop_
_entity.id
_entity.type
_entity.pdbx_description
1 polymer ?
#
loop_
_entity_poly.entity_id
_entity_poly.type
_entity_poly.pdbx_seq_one_letter_code
_entity_poly.pdbx_strand_id
1 'polypeptide(L)' 'MHMKTYSVNIGQRYPAGVTPEKKGVNFCVFSRHATAVQLLLYENPDSGSP' A
#
# COMPACT_ATOMS: atom_id res chain seq x y z
N MET A 1 4.09 -13.32 15.39
CA MET A 1 3.91 -12.39 14.26
C MET A 1 5.09 -12.54 13.33
N HIS A 2 4.91 -13.11 12.15
CA HIS A 2 5.98 -13.16 11.15
C HIS A 2 5.87 -11.91 10.28
N MET A 3 6.89 -11.05 10.32
CA MET A 3 6.95 -9.85 9.50
C MET A 3 7.22 -10.25 8.04
N LYS A 4 6.21 -10.18 7.18
CA LYS A 4 6.37 -10.38 5.74
C LYS A 4 7.15 -9.20 5.16
N THR A 5 8.25 -9.48 4.47
CA THR A 5 9.02 -8.47 3.75
C THR A 5 8.57 -8.45 2.31
N TYR A 6 8.27 -7.27 1.77
CA TYR A 6 7.86 -7.07 0.38
C TYR A 6 8.92 -6.29 -0.36
N SER A 7 9.20 -6.67 -1.60
CA SER A 7 9.96 -5.83 -2.53
C SER A 7 9.12 -4.62 -2.89
N VAL A 8 9.65 -3.42 -2.71
CA VAL A 8 8.95 -2.15 -2.98
C VAL A 8 9.60 -1.38 -4.13
N ASN A 9 8.77 -0.65 -4.88
CA ASN A 9 9.20 0.28 -5.92
C ASN A 9 8.66 1.68 -5.61
N ILE A 10 9.24 2.71 -6.22
CA ILE A 10 8.83 4.12 -6.03
C ILE A 10 7.36 4.38 -6.42
N GLY A 11 6.80 3.59 -7.33
CA GLY A 11 5.42 3.73 -7.80
C GLY A 11 5.23 4.92 -8.74
N GLN A 12 3.97 5.33 -8.92
CA GLN A 12 3.53 6.46 -9.73
C GLN A 12 2.53 7.31 -8.94
N ARG A 13 2.64 8.64 -9.10
CA ARG A 13 1.74 9.63 -8.46
C ARG A 13 0.35 9.76 -9.11
N TYR A 14 0.06 8.94 -10.12
CA TYR A 14 -1.20 8.92 -10.86
C TYR A 14 -1.44 7.54 -11.47
N PRO A 15 -2.70 7.04 -11.53
CA PRO A 15 -3.90 7.66 -10.95
C PRO A 15 -3.92 7.56 -9.42
N ALA A 16 -4.78 8.38 -8.79
CA ALA A 16 -4.99 8.33 -7.34
C ALA A 16 -5.72 7.04 -6.94
N GLY A 17 -5.42 6.54 -5.74
CA GLY A 17 -5.99 5.31 -5.20
C GLY A 17 -5.09 4.10 -5.44
N VAL A 18 -5.71 2.95 -5.71
CA VAL A 18 -5.05 1.66 -5.86
C VAL A 18 -5.19 1.20 -7.31
N THR A 19 -4.07 0.88 -7.96
CA THR A 19 -4.07 0.43 -9.36
C THR A 19 -3.29 -0.88 -9.48
N PRO A 20 -3.95 -1.99 -9.85
CA PRO A 20 -3.26 -3.22 -10.21
C PRO A 20 -2.34 -3.00 -11.42
N GLU A 21 -1.10 -3.45 -11.30
CA GLU A 21 -0.06 -3.36 -12.32
C GLU A 21 0.41 -4.77 -12.68
N LYS A 22 1.10 -4.92 -13.82
CA LYS A 22 1.56 -6.25 -14.30
C LYS A 22 2.43 -7.02 -13.29
N LYS A 23 3.11 -6.32 -12.38
CA LYS A 23 4.08 -6.91 -11.42
C LYS A 23 3.75 -6.59 -9.96
N GLY A 24 2.56 -6.06 -9.67
CA GLY A 24 2.21 -5.63 -8.32
C GLY A 24 1.05 -4.65 -8.30
N VAL A 25 1.07 -3.74 -7.32
CA VAL A 25 0.01 -2.76 -7.13
C VAL A 25 0.66 -1.39 -6.87
N ASN A 26 0.19 -0.36 -7.56
CA ASN A 26 0.55 1.02 -7.29
C ASN A 26 -0.44 1.63 -6.27
N PHE A 27 0.10 2.21 -5.19
CA PHE A 27 -0.68 2.93 -4.19
C PHE A 27 -0.34 4.42 -4.26
N CYS A 28 -1.33 5.24 -4.58
CA CYS A 28 -1.19 6.69 -4.65
C CYS A 28 -2.19 7.37 -3.71
N VAL A 29 -1.69 8.02 -2.66
CA VAL A 29 -2.49 8.76 -1.69
C VAL A 29 -2.08 10.23 -1.68
N PHE A 30 -3.06 11.12 -1.61
CA PHE A 30 -2.83 12.54 -1.41
C PHE A 30 -3.19 12.91 0.03
N SER A 31 -2.30 13.66 0.69
CA SER A 31 -2.61 14.34 1.94
C SER A 31 -1.94 15.70 1.97
N ARG A 32 -2.69 16.74 2.37
CA ARG A 32 -2.18 18.10 2.49
C ARG A 32 -1.27 18.28 3.71
N HIS A 33 -1.48 17.48 4.76
CA HIS A 33 -0.92 17.72 6.09
C HIS A 33 -0.30 16.49 6.74
N ALA A 34 -0.34 15.31 6.11
CA ALA A 34 0.29 14.13 6.69
C ALA A 34 1.80 14.32 6.81
N THR A 35 2.34 14.02 7.98
CA THR A 35 3.78 13.97 8.24
C THR A 35 4.34 12.57 7.99
N ALA A 36 3.48 11.54 7.99
CA ALA A 36 3.81 10.15 7.68
C ALA A 36 2.57 9.42 7.15
N VAL A 37 2.80 8.32 6.43
CA VAL A 37 1.77 7.41 5.91
C VAL A 37 2.24 5.97 6.14
N GLN A 38 1.31 5.09 6.50
CA GLN A 38 1.53 3.64 6.57
C GLN A 38 0.53 2.92 5.67
N LEU A 39 1.03 1.94 4.91
CA LEU A 39 0.21 1.02 4.13
C LEU A 39 0.01 -0.26 4.95
N LEU A 40 -1.24 -0.65 5.19
CA LEU A 40 -1.60 -1.87 5.90
C LEU A 40 -2.16 -2.88 4.89
N LEU A 41 -1.60 -4.09 4.87
CA LEU A 41 -2.02 -5.18 3.97
C LEU A 41 -2.56 -6.33 4.81
N TYR A 42 -3.83 -6.66 4.65
CA TYR A 42 -4.48 -7.75 5.37
C TYR A 42 -4.57 -9.00 4.48
N GLU A 43 -4.33 -10.18 5.06
CA GLU A 43 -4.40 -11.45 4.32
C GLU A 43 -5.83 -11.78 3.87
N ASN A 44 -6.80 -11.56 4.77
CA ASN A 44 -8.22 -11.85 4.58
C ASN A 44 -9.10 -10.71 5.11
N PRO A 45 -10.33 -10.55 4.61
CA PRO A 45 -11.26 -9.51 5.05
C PRO A 45 -11.52 -9.49 6.57
N ASP A 46 -11.53 -10.67 7.22
CA ASP A 46 -11.81 -10.81 8.65
C ASP A 46 -10.54 -10.79 9.53
N SER A 47 -9.37 -10.46 8.96
CA SER A 47 -8.11 -10.45 9.71
C SER A 47 -8.07 -9.27 10.69
N GLY A 48 -7.88 -9.56 11.98
CA GLY A 48 -7.80 -8.52 13.03
C GLY A 48 -6.53 -7.66 12.99
N SER A 49 -5.53 -8.05 12.20
CA SER A 49 -4.28 -7.31 12.00
C SER A 49 -3.73 -7.54 10.58
N PRO A 50 -2.95 -6.58 10.04
CA PRO A 50 -2.15 -6.78 8.84
C PRO A 50 -0.92 -7.66 9.11
#